data_AF-A0A821YSS4-F1
#
_entry.id   AF-A0A821YSS4-F1
#
_cell.length_a   1.000
_cell.length_b   1.000
_cell.length_c   1.000
_cell.angle_alpha   90.00
_cell.angle_beta   90.00
_cell.angle_gamma   90.00
#
_symmetry.space_group_name_H-M   'P 1'
#
loop_
_entity.id
_entity.type
_entity.pdbx_description
1 polymer ?
#
loop_
_entity_poly.entity_id
_entity_poly.type
_entity_poly.pdbx_seq_one_letter_code
_entity_poly.pdbx_strand_id
1 'polypeptide(L)'
;MISYTAIFWSFLIFLIPSIICSLFVLYHLLFDRTLRHGLHNHVIIIVLIIGLICDVTLYPWMLYYYRYDGKWNRSPVFCIIWVFIDWGLYITHTVLFSWATIERHILIFHDQWVSTKIKRLNIKDTK
;
A
#
# COMPACT_ATOMS: atom_id res chain seq x y z
N MET A 1 -4.11 30.77 8.97
CA MET A 1 -2.84 30.01 8.96
C MET A 1 -2.99 28.90 9.99
N ILE A 2 -3.02 27.63 9.56
CA ILE A 2 -3.21 26.50 10.48
C ILE A 2 -1.93 26.34 11.32
N SER A 3 -2.06 26.20 12.64
CA SER A 3 -0.92 26.00 13.54
C SER A 3 -0.27 24.63 13.30
N TYR A 4 1.06 24.56 13.30
CA TYR A 4 1.82 23.31 13.15
C TYR A 4 1.43 22.26 14.18
N THR A 5 1.09 22.68 15.39
CA THR A 5 0.59 21.81 16.45
C THR A 5 -0.72 21.12 16.05
N ALA A 6 -1.65 21.84 15.41
CA ALA A 6 -2.91 21.26 14.96
C ALA A 6 -2.67 20.21 13.86
N ILE A 7 -1.78 20.52 12.92
CA ILE A 7 -1.39 19.59 11.84
C ILE A 7 -0.74 18.33 12.42
N PHE A 8 0.17 18.48 13.37
CA PHE A 8 0.82 17.37 14.07
C PHE A 8 -0.20 16.43 14.71
N TRP A 9 -1.14 16.96 15.50
CA TRP A 9 -2.15 16.13 16.17
C TRP A 9 -3.10 15.46 15.18
N SER A 10 -3.50 16.15 14.12
CA SER A 10 -4.31 15.54 13.05
C SER A 10 -3.60 14.34 12.44
N PHE A 11 -2.35 14.48 12.02
CA PHE A 11 -1.59 13.35 11.47
C PHE A 11 -1.41 12.22 12.48
N LEU A 12 -1.11 12.53 13.75
CA LEU A 12 -0.87 11.51 14.77
C LEU A 12 -2.12 10.65 15.04
N ILE A 13 -3.29 11.27 15.12
CA ILE A 13 -4.57 10.59 15.37
C ILE A 13 -4.93 9.62 14.24
N PHE A 14 -4.59 9.95 12.99
CA PHE A 14 -4.84 9.05 11.85
C PHE A 14 -3.73 8.01 11.65
N LEU A 15 -2.48 8.35 11.96
CA LEU A 15 -1.33 7.47 11.73
C LEU A 15 -1.36 6.24 12.64
N ILE A 16 -1.64 6.43 13.92
CA ILE A 16 -1.70 5.32 14.90
C ILE A 16 -2.71 4.23 14.47
N PRO A 17 -3.99 4.55 14.19
CA PRO A 17 -4.95 3.55 13.76
C PRO A 17 -4.64 3.01 12.36
N SER A 18 -4.05 3.80 11.45
CA SER A 18 -3.59 3.30 10.13
C SER A 18 -2.57 2.18 10.29
N ILE A 19 -1.53 2.37 11.10
CA ILE A 19 -0.50 1.36 11.36
C ILE A 19 -1.12 0.11 11.99
N ILE A 20 -1.99 0.27 13.00
CA ILE A 20 -2.64 -0.86 13.67
C ILE A 20 -3.51 -1.66 12.68
N CYS A 21 -4.31 -0.97 11.87
CA CYS A 21 -5.16 -1.59 10.86
C CYS A 21 -4.34 -2.34 9.81
N SER A 22 -3.30 -1.68 9.27
CA SER A 22 -2.41 -2.27 8.28
C SER A 22 -1.70 -3.52 8.80
N LEU A 23 -1.19 -3.48 10.04
CA LEU A 23 -0.59 -4.64 10.69
C LEU A 23 -1.59 -5.77 10.92
N PHE A 24 -2.80 -5.45 11.37
CA PHE A 24 -3.85 -6.44 11.60
C PHE A 24 -4.26 -7.15 10.31
N VAL A 25 -4.50 -6.39 9.23
CA VAL A 25 -4.87 -6.96 7.93
C VAL A 25 -3.72 -7.77 7.34
N LEU A 26 -2.49 -7.25 7.42
CA LEU A 26 -1.31 -7.96 6.94
C LEU A 26 -1.08 -9.28 7.70
N TYR A 27 -1.25 -9.27 9.02
CA TYR A 27 -1.18 -10.47 9.85
C TYR A 27 -2.20 -11.51 9.40
N HIS A 28 -3.48 -11.14 9.26
CA HIS A 28 -4.51 -12.07 8.80
C HIS A 28 -4.22 -12.63 7.39
N LEU A 29 -3.77 -11.78 6.45
CA LEU A 29 -3.41 -12.21 5.09
C LEU A 29 -2.18 -13.13 5.05
N LEU A 30 -1.20 -12.93 5.92
CA LEU A 30 0.02 -13.74 5.94
C LEU A 30 -0.17 -15.08 6.67
N PHE A 31 -1.00 -15.15 7.71
CA PHE A 31 -1.18 -16.36 8.50
C PHE A 31 -2.27 -17.29 7.94
N ASP A 32 -3.29 -16.74 7.28
CA ASP A 32 -4.33 -17.55 6.66
C ASP A 32 -3.85 -18.15 5.32
N ARG A 33 -3.81 -19.49 5.24
CA ARG A 33 -3.34 -20.22 4.06
C ARG A 33 -4.32 -20.16 2.89
N THR A 34 -5.61 -20.04 3.18
CA THR A 34 -6.69 -19.93 2.18
C THR A 34 -6.65 -18.56 1.48
N LEU A 35 -6.35 -17.50 2.23
CA LEU A 35 -6.19 -16.15 1.66
C LEU A 35 -4.92 -16.01 0.82
N ARG A 36 -3.83 -16.74 1.12
CA ARG A 36 -2.58 -16.64 0.36
C ARG A 36 -2.64 -17.19 -1.07
N HIS A 37 -3.62 -18.03 -1.41
CA HIS A 37 -3.61 -18.74 -2.69
C HIS A 37 -4.14 -17.94 -3.90
N GLY A 38 -4.77 -16.78 -3.65
CA GLY A 38 -5.28 -15.90 -4.70
C GLY A 38 -4.22 -14.88 -5.16
N LEU A 39 -3.97 -14.78 -6.47
CA LEU A 39 -3.08 -13.77 -7.05
C LEU A 39 -3.43 -12.34 -6.59
N HIS A 40 -4.73 -12.05 -6.51
CA HIS A 40 -5.30 -10.81 -5.98
C HIS A 40 -4.81 -10.46 -4.56
N ASN A 41 -4.71 -11.47 -3.69
CA ASN A 41 -4.31 -11.26 -2.31
C ASN A 41 -2.80 -10.97 -2.19
N HIS A 42 -1.97 -11.46 -3.13
CA HIS A 42 -0.56 -11.09 -3.20
C HIS A 42 -0.36 -9.61 -3.56
N VAL A 43 -1.15 -9.08 -4.50
CA VAL A 43 -1.09 -7.65 -4.85
C VAL A 43 -1.48 -6.80 -3.64
N ILE A 44 -2.54 -7.18 -2.91
CA ILE A 44 -2.94 -6.51 -1.67
C ILE A 44 -1.83 -6.55 -0.62
N ILE A 45 -1.17 -7.70 -0.42
CA ILE A 45 -0.06 -7.82 0.54
C ILE A 45 1.06 -6.85 0.19
N ILE A 46 1.46 -6.76 -1.08
CA ILE A 46 2.52 -5.84 -1.52
C ILE A 46 2.10 -4.38 -1.29
N VAL A 47 0.86 -4.03 -1.62
CA VAL A 47 0.30 -2.68 -1.38
C VAL A 47 0.32 -2.35 0.10
N LEU A 48 -0.11 -3.26 0.98
CA LEU A 48 -0.09 -3.07 2.43
C LEU A 48 1.33 -2.93 2.99
N ILE A 49 2.29 -3.70 2.48
CA ILE A 49 3.70 -3.58 2.89
C ILE A 49 4.27 -2.22 2.48
N ILE A 50 4.03 -1.77 1.26
CA ILE A 50 4.48 -0.44 0.79
C ILE A 50 3.84 0.65 1.64
N GLY A 51 2.53 0.59 1.88
CA GLY A 51 1.81 1.52 2.73
C GLY A 51 2.37 1.56 4.16
N LEU A 52 2.64 0.40 4.74
CA LEU A 52 3.23 0.29 6.08
C LEU A 52 4.64 0.90 6.13
N ILE A 53 5.47 0.68 5.11
CA ILE A 53 6.80 1.31 5.00
C ILE A 53 6.64 2.83 4.99
N CYS A 54 5.68 3.37 4.24
CA CYS A 54 5.41 4.81 4.22
C CYS A 54 4.94 5.30 5.61
N ASP A 55 4.00 4.59 6.24
CA ASP A 55 3.47 4.91 7.57
C ASP A 55 4.55 4.94 8.66
N VAL A 56 5.57 4.08 8.57
CA VAL A 56 6.66 4.04 9.57
C VAL A 56 7.88 4.90 9.21
N THR A 57 7.96 5.45 8.00
CA THR A 57 9.10 6.28 7.56
C THR A 57 8.70 7.72 7.28
N LEU A 58 7.87 7.95 6.26
CA LEU A 58 7.48 9.28 5.77
C LEU A 58 6.67 10.09 6.79
N TYR A 59 5.68 9.47 7.42
CA TYR A 59 4.80 10.19 8.34
C TYR A 59 5.49 10.55 9.67
N PRO A 60 6.32 9.70 10.30
CA PRO A 60 7.10 10.09 11.48
C PRO A 60 8.05 11.26 11.22
N TRP A 61 8.60 11.28 10.01
CA TRP A 61 9.45 12.34 9.49
C TRP A 61 8.71 13.66 9.29
N MET A 62 7.51 13.60 8.71
CA MET A 62 6.59 14.73 8.61
C MET A 62 6.13 15.23 9.98
N LEU A 63 5.83 14.32 10.92
CA LEU A 63 5.51 14.66 12.31
C LEU A 63 6.67 15.35 13.02
N TYR A 64 7.90 14.88 12.80
CA TYR A 64 9.11 15.54 13.32
C TYR A 64 9.22 16.98 12.78
N TYR A 65 9.04 17.16 11.46
CA TYR A 65 9.05 18.49 10.85
C TYR A 65 8.04 19.45 11.49
N TYR A 66 6.80 19.01 11.70
CA TYR A 66 5.76 19.85 12.31
C TYR A 66 5.97 20.08 13.80
N ARG A 67 6.58 19.13 14.52
CA ARG A 67 6.91 19.28 15.93
C ARG A 67 7.98 20.35 16.18
N TYR A 68 8.88 20.55 15.23
CA TYR A 68 9.97 21.52 15.31
C TYR A 68 9.72 22.78 14.48
N ASP A 69 8.45 23.17 14.30
CA ASP A 69 8.05 24.41 13.60
C ASP A 69 8.63 24.56 12.19
N GLY A 70 8.75 23.43 11.48
CA GLY A 70 9.31 23.39 10.13
C GLY A 70 10.85 23.45 10.08
N LYS A 71 11.53 23.37 11.23
CA LYS A 71 12.98 23.27 11.28
C LYS A 71 13.40 21.81 11.14
N TRP A 72 13.73 21.42 9.93
CA TRP A 72 14.32 20.12 9.67
C TRP A 72 15.56 20.23 8.81
N ASN A 73 16.72 20.15 9.44
CA ASN A 73 17.99 20.22 8.75
C ASN A 73 18.44 18.81 8.34
N ARG A 74 18.45 18.53 7.04
CA ARG A 74 18.89 17.24 6.47
C ARG A 74 19.98 17.47 5.42
N SER A 75 20.86 16.48 5.26
CA SER A 75 21.84 16.49 4.18
C SER A 75 21.12 16.54 2.82
N PRO A 76 21.56 17.38 1.87
CA PRO A 76 20.99 17.43 0.52
C PRO A 76 20.97 16.07 -0.19
N VAL A 77 22.01 15.26 0.02
CA VAL A 77 22.13 13.92 -0.57
C VAL A 77 21.00 13.01 -0.09
N PHE A 78 20.71 13.05 1.21
CA PHE A 78 19.62 12.27 1.78
C PHE A 78 18.25 12.71 1.25
N CYS A 79 18.06 14.02 1.05
CA CYS A 79 16.81 14.55 0.49
C CYS A 79 16.57 14.02 -0.94
N ILE A 80 17.59 14.06 -1.80
CA ILE A 80 17.48 13.60 -3.20
C ILE A 80 17.20 12.10 -3.26
N ILE A 81 17.97 11.29 -2.51
CA ILE A 81 17.76 9.83 -2.45
C ILE A 81 16.35 9.52 -1.96
N TRP A 82 15.90 10.23 -0.92
CA TRP A 82 14.59 9.96 -0.36
C TRP A 82 13.44 10.36 -1.27
N VAL A 83 13.52 11.52 -1.93
CA VAL A 83 12.52 11.96 -2.91
C VAL A 83 12.40 10.92 -4.03
N PHE A 84 13.51 10.35 -4.49
CA PHE A 84 13.48 9.29 -5.50
C PHE A 84 12.74 8.03 -5.00
N ILE A 85 13.04 7.58 -3.78
CA ILE A 85 12.39 6.41 -3.17
C ILE A 85 10.89 6.69 -2.94
N ASP A 86 10.55 7.83 -2.37
CA ASP A 86 9.17 8.23 -2.07
C ASP A 86 8.30 8.26 -3.33
N TRP A 87 8.76 8.92 -4.38
CA TRP A 87 8.06 8.95 -5.67
C TRP A 87 7.92 7.55 -6.27
N GLY A 88 8.98 6.73 -6.22
CA GLY A 88 8.95 5.36 -6.72
C GLY A 88 7.93 4.49 -5.98
N LEU A 89 7.90 4.56 -4.64
CA LEU A 89 6.94 3.85 -3.81
C LEU A 89 5.51 4.34 -4.05
N TYR A 90 5.31 5.65 -4.16
CA TYR A 90 4.00 6.25 -4.42
C TYR A 90 3.40 5.81 -5.77
N ILE A 91 4.20 5.86 -6.84
CA ILE A 91 3.78 5.42 -8.18
C ILE A 91 3.47 3.91 -8.13
N THR A 92 4.36 3.11 -7.56
CA THR A 92 4.18 1.65 -7.47
C THR A 92 2.91 1.30 -6.71
N HIS A 93 2.69 1.93 -5.56
CA HIS A 93 1.49 1.74 -4.75
C HIS A 93 0.22 2.10 -5.54
N THR A 94 0.22 3.24 -6.23
CA THR A 94 -0.94 3.72 -7.00
C THR A 94 -1.26 2.81 -8.20
N VAL A 95 -0.23 2.36 -8.91
CA VAL A 95 -0.37 1.44 -10.06
C VAL A 95 -0.89 0.09 -9.60
N LEU A 96 -0.33 -0.49 -8.54
CA LEU A 96 -0.78 -1.77 -8.00
C LEU A 96 -2.22 -1.70 -7.46
N PHE A 97 -2.56 -0.61 -6.77
CA PHE A 97 -3.92 -0.41 -6.28
C PHE A 97 -4.93 -0.27 -7.42
N SER A 98 -4.55 0.48 -8.46
CA SER A 98 -5.36 0.64 -9.68
C SER A 98 -5.55 -0.71 -10.40
N TRP A 99 -4.46 -1.47 -10.54
CA TRP A 99 -4.49 -2.81 -11.11
C TRP A 99 -5.42 -3.75 -10.32
N ALA A 100 -5.29 -3.80 -9.00
CA ALA A 100 -6.14 -4.63 -8.14
C ALA A 100 -7.63 -4.27 -8.26
N THR A 101 -7.94 -2.98 -8.48
CA THR A 101 -9.31 -2.51 -8.68
C THR A 101 -9.86 -2.93 -10.05
N ILE A 102 -9.05 -2.80 -11.10
CA ILE A 102 -9.40 -3.25 -12.46
C ILE A 102 -9.58 -4.77 -12.47
N GLU A 103 -8.69 -5.53 -11.85
CA GLU A 103 -8.77 -6.99 -11.74
C GLU A 103 -10.09 -7.41 -11.07
N ARG A 104 -10.45 -6.79 -9.94
CA ARG A 104 -11.75 -7.03 -9.28
C ARG A 104 -12.94 -6.67 -10.17
N HIS A 105 -12.86 -5.54 -10.88
CA HIS A 105 -13.94 -5.13 -11.78
C HIS A 105 -14.15 -6.16 -12.90
N ILE A 106 -13.07 -6.64 -13.53
CA ILE A 106 -13.15 -7.67 -14.57
C ILE A 106 -13.72 -8.98 -14.00
N LEU A 107 -13.28 -9.40 -12.81
CA LEU A 107 -13.78 -10.64 -12.18
C LEU A 107 -15.27 -10.59 -11.86
N ILE A 108 -15.80 -9.43 -11.47
CA ILE A 108 -17.22 -9.27 -11.11
C ILE A 108 -18.12 -9.14 -12.34
N PHE A 109 -17.72 -8.33 -13.33
CA PHE A 109 -18.58 -8.01 -14.48
C PHE A 109 -18.34 -8.90 -15.71
N HIS A 110 -17.22 -9.60 -15.78
CA HIS A 110 -16.83 -10.48 -16.88
C HIS A 110 -16.39 -11.87 -16.40
N ASP A 111 -17.05 -12.40 -15.36
CA ASP A 111 -16.78 -13.72 -14.79
C ASP A 111 -16.76 -14.85 -15.85
N GLN A 112 -17.63 -14.76 -16.87
CA GLN A 112 -17.72 -15.70 -17.99
C GLN A 112 -16.46 -15.72 -18.89
N TRP A 113 -15.74 -14.60 -19.02
CA TRP A 113 -14.50 -14.51 -19.81
C TRP A 113 -13.32 -15.17 -19.10
N VAL A 114 -13.30 -15.15 -17.76
CA VAL A 114 -12.26 -15.79 -16.95
C VAL A 114 -12.55 -17.29 -16.78
N SER A 115 -13.82 -17.66 -16.57
CA SER A 115 -14.30 -19.04 -16.47
C SER A 115 -14.01 -19.86 -17.74
N THR A 116 -14.15 -19.26 -18.93
CA THR A 116 -13.86 -19.95 -20.20
C THR A 116 -12.37 -20.16 -20.46
N LYS A 117 -11.47 -19.29 -19.98
CA LYS A 117 -10.02 -19.52 -20.08
C LYS A 117 -9.53 -20.63 -19.16
N ILE A 118 -10.00 -20.69 -17.91
CA ILE A 118 -9.63 -21.76 -16.96
C ILE A 118 -10.16 -23.11 -17.44
N LYS A 119 -11.39 -23.18 -17.96
CA LYS A 119 -11.90 -24.40 -18.60
C LYS A 119 -11.08 -24.83 -19.83
N ARG A 120 -10.61 -23.88 -20.65
CA ARG A 120 -9.76 -24.20 -21.82
C ARG A 120 -8.35 -24.67 -21.45
N LEU A 121 -7.79 -24.22 -20.32
CA LEU A 121 -6.49 -24.70 -19.83
C LEU A 121 -6.59 -26.14 -19.31
N ASN A 122 -7.59 -26.46 -18.49
CA ASN A 122 -7.80 -27.83 -18.03
C ASN A 122 -8.10 -28.83 -19.16
N ILE A 123 -8.67 -28.37 -20.28
CA ILE A 123 -8.91 -29.22 -21.47
C ILE A 123 -7.61 -29.44 -22.28
N LYS A 124 -6.65 -28.52 -22.23
CA LYS A 124 -5.36 -28.67 -22.94
C LYS A 124 -4.36 -29.58 -22.22
N ASP A 125 -4.46 -29.71 -20.90
CA ASP A 125 -3.60 -30.60 -20.12
C ASP A 125 -4.09 -32.06 -20.07
N THR A 126 -5.24 -32.37 -20.68
CA THR A 126 -5.81 -33.74 -20.76
C THR A 126 -5.76 -34.30 -22.19
N LYS A 127 -4.71 -34.00 -22.96
CA LYS A 127 -4.49 -34.58 -24.29
C LYS A 127 -3.03 -34.92 -24.54
#